data_AF-T1HZ36-F1
#
_entry.id   AF-T1HZ36-F1
#
_cell.length_a   1.000
_cell.length_b   1.000
_cell.length_c   1.000
_cell.angle_alpha   90.00
_cell.angle_beta   90.00
_cell.angle_gamma   90.00
#
_symmetry.space_group_name_H-M   'P 1'
#
loop_
_entity.id
_entity.type
_entity.pdbx_description
1 polymer ?
#
loop_
_entity_poly.entity_id
_entity_poly.type
_entity_poly.pdbx_seq_one_letter_code
_entity_poly.pdbx_strand_id
1 'polypeptide(L)'
;FSIEEKKTHIVMNPNGTVTFKISRKWFFDKESSNGTLDDIVTTLNAVAMSAATTAKDWSRLMTSPLSIAMIQTGQKIYIQKKVGDLLFFGYKDPLLDIADSLPKFIGVDIPFDKFGWFYKRNESSDFEGVFNMNTGVNDIYQLGRLHNWNYYNFTNFYDEPCDMVNGSAGELFPPNQTKEKAIEFYSADLCRSLKLTFKEEEVIHGITGYKYTGNEYTFDNGTLDPSNECFCNGACSPAGVLNVTSCRYGAPGFVSFPHFYLADKFYLDQVEGMRPDAAKHTLFITLQPETGIPLDVAARFQINILLSPIEKFSLFKNVPTIYFPMIWFEQRATITSRLAWQVKFALAAPLIGQIVSFLFIVGGVAVMAYYLYLIVPY
;
A
#
# COMPACT_ATOMS: atom_id res chain seq x y z
N PHE A 1 10.83 11.51 -4.34
CA PHE A 1 10.36 11.30 -5.72
C PHE A 1 8.97 11.92 -5.85
N SER A 2 8.66 12.58 -6.96
CA SER A 2 7.28 12.89 -7.33
C SER A 2 6.72 11.76 -8.21
N ILE A 3 5.40 11.61 -8.20
CA ILE A 3 4.70 10.50 -8.85
C ILE A 3 3.64 11.07 -9.78
N GLU A 4 3.59 10.56 -11.00
CA GLU A 4 2.45 10.72 -11.90
C GLU A 4 1.76 9.36 -12.02
N GLU A 5 0.51 9.27 -11.59
CA GLU A 5 -0.29 8.05 -11.61
C GLU A 5 -1.40 8.15 -12.65
N LYS A 6 -1.62 7.06 -13.41
CA LYS A 6 -2.68 6.96 -14.41
C LYS A 6 -3.34 5.60 -14.37
N LYS A 7 -4.68 5.60 -14.47
CA LYS A 7 -5.45 4.40 -14.81
C LYS A 7 -5.29 4.13 -16.29
N THR A 8 -4.95 2.89 -16.63
CA THR A 8 -4.75 2.39 -17.99
C THR A 8 -5.67 1.19 -18.23
N HIS A 9 -5.87 0.82 -19.50
CA HIS A 9 -6.70 -0.34 -19.88
C HIS A 9 -8.11 -0.28 -19.26
N ILE A 10 -8.72 0.90 -19.27
CA ILE A 10 -10.01 1.15 -18.61
C ILE A 10 -11.13 0.52 -19.44
N VAL A 11 -11.92 -0.34 -18.81
CA VAL A 11 -13.10 -0.99 -19.40
C VAL A 11 -14.28 -0.78 -18.46
N MET A 12 -15.35 -0.15 -18.96
CA MET A 12 -16.62 -0.04 -18.24
C MET A 12 -17.45 -1.30 -18.50
N ASN A 13 -17.89 -1.96 -17.44
CA ASN A 13 -18.62 -3.21 -17.52
C ASN A 13 -20.14 -2.98 -17.40
N PRO A 14 -21.00 -3.78 -18.07
CA PRO A 14 -22.45 -3.63 -18.01
C PRO A 14 -23.05 -3.78 -16.59
N ASN A 15 -22.35 -4.45 -15.68
CA ASN A 15 -22.78 -4.65 -14.30
C ASN A 15 -22.50 -3.45 -13.38
N GLY A 16 -22.10 -2.29 -13.91
CA GLY A 16 -21.80 -1.10 -13.11
C GLY A 16 -20.44 -1.13 -12.41
N THR A 17 -19.51 -1.94 -12.90
CA THR A 17 -18.11 -1.95 -12.45
C THR A 17 -17.18 -1.37 -13.51
N VAL A 18 -15.99 -0.95 -13.11
CA VAL A 18 -14.89 -0.55 -14.00
C VAL A 18 -13.69 -1.44 -13.75
N THR A 19 -13.10 -1.95 -14.83
CA THR A 19 -11.85 -2.72 -14.81
C THR A 19 -10.72 -1.84 -15.31
N PHE A 20 -9.58 -1.80 -14.60
CA PHE A 20 -8.42 -1.00 -14.99
C PHE A 20 -7.13 -1.55 -14.39
N LYS A 21 -6.01 -1.05 -14.90
CA LYS A 21 -4.67 -1.21 -14.34
C LYS A 21 -4.12 0.14 -13.92
N ILE A 22 -3.17 0.18 -12.99
CA ILE A 22 -2.52 1.42 -12.54
C ILE A 22 -1.09 1.46 -13.08
N SER A 23 -0.71 2.58 -13.69
CA SER A 23 0.67 2.87 -14.11
C SER A 23 1.18 4.09 -13.35
N ARG A 24 2.38 3.97 -12.75
CA ARG A 24 3.04 5.07 -12.02
C ARG A 24 4.37 5.41 -12.67
N LYS A 25 4.56 6.71 -12.92
CA LYS A 25 5.83 7.27 -13.36
C LYS A 25 6.47 8.02 -12.20
N TRP A 26 7.73 7.70 -11.91
CA TRP A 26 8.48 8.23 -10.77
C TRP A 26 9.56 9.18 -11.26
N PHE A 27 9.59 10.38 -10.68
CA PHE A 27 10.59 11.40 -10.97
C PHE A 27 11.40 11.70 -9.72
N PHE A 28 12.73 11.58 -9.82
CA PHE A 28 13.60 11.93 -8.71
C PHE A 28 13.60 13.45 -8.52
N ASP A 29 13.22 13.90 -7.33
CA ASP A 29 13.24 15.30 -6.95
C ASP A 29 14.52 15.56 -6.15
N LYS A 30 15.53 16.10 -6.84
CA LYS A 30 16.83 16.38 -6.23
C LYS A 30 16.76 17.53 -5.23
N GLU A 31 15.89 18.50 -5.44
CA GLU A 31 15.81 19.72 -4.62
C GLU A 31 15.22 19.42 -3.24
N SER A 32 14.24 18.52 -3.18
CA SER A 32 13.62 18.07 -1.93
C SER A 32 14.32 16.86 -1.30
N SER A 33 15.50 16.45 -1.80
CA SER A 33 16.24 15.28 -1.31
C SER A 33 17.51 15.68 -0.56
N ASN A 34 17.79 15.03 0.58
CA ASN A 34 19.01 15.23 1.37
C ASN A 34 20.27 14.55 0.75
N GLY A 35 20.15 14.01 -0.46
CA GLY A 35 21.17 13.17 -1.08
C GLY A 35 20.87 12.91 -2.55
N THR A 36 21.65 12.03 -3.16
CA THR A 36 21.55 11.69 -4.58
C THR A 36 21.29 10.20 -4.79
N LEU A 37 20.85 9.83 -6.00
CA LEU A 37 20.73 8.43 -6.38
C LEU A 37 22.08 7.71 -6.49
N ASP A 38 23.20 8.45 -6.50
CA ASP A 38 24.55 7.90 -6.55
C ASP A 38 25.14 7.65 -5.15
N ASP A 39 24.47 8.09 -4.08
CA ASP A 39 24.91 7.87 -2.71
C ASP A 39 24.97 6.36 -2.42
N ILE A 40 25.99 5.93 -1.67
CA ILE A 40 26.21 4.51 -1.39
C ILE A 40 25.65 4.18 -0.02
N VAL A 41 24.79 3.16 0.03
CA VAL A 41 24.23 2.62 1.27
C VAL A 41 24.76 1.21 1.49
N THR A 42 25.18 0.93 2.73
CA THR A 42 25.48 -0.43 3.19
C THR A 42 24.23 -1.01 3.82
N THR A 43 23.76 -2.16 3.33
CA THR A 43 22.56 -2.84 3.86
C THR A 43 22.70 -4.35 3.79
N LEU A 44 21.78 -5.09 4.39
CA LEU A 44 21.74 -6.54 4.32
C LEU A 44 21.60 -7.02 2.86
N ASN A 45 22.29 -8.10 2.53
CA ASN A 45 22.19 -8.75 1.23
C ASN A 45 20.87 -9.54 1.13
N ALA A 46 19.80 -8.83 0.77
CA ALA A 46 18.46 -9.40 0.63
C ALA A 46 18.42 -10.53 -0.40
N VAL A 47 19.18 -10.44 -1.50
CA VAL A 47 19.21 -11.49 -2.54
C VAL A 47 19.80 -12.78 -1.99
N ALA A 48 20.97 -12.69 -1.34
CA ALA A 48 21.60 -13.87 -0.73
C ALA A 48 20.73 -14.48 0.37
N MET A 49 20.10 -13.64 1.21
CA MET A 49 19.22 -14.11 2.27
C MET A 49 17.99 -14.83 1.69
N SER A 50 17.33 -14.24 0.69
CA SER A 50 16.19 -14.86 0.00
C SER A 50 16.58 -16.20 -0.62
N ALA A 51 17.69 -16.27 -1.35
CA ALA A 51 18.16 -17.52 -1.96
C ALA A 51 18.39 -18.62 -0.91
N ALA A 52 19.03 -18.27 0.21
CA ALA A 52 19.26 -19.21 1.31
C ALA A 52 17.96 -19.65 1.99
N THR A 53 16.99 -18.74 2.19
CA THR A 53 15.67 -19.05 2.74
C THR A 53 14.88 -19.96 1.83
N THR A 54 14.81 -19.68 0.53
CA THR A 54 14.11 -20.52 -0.46
C THR A 54 14.66 -21.94 -0.47
N ALA A 55 15.98 -22.08 -0.34
CA ALA A 55 16.66 -23.36 -0.35
C ALA A 55 16.77 -24.02 1.04
N LYS A 56 16.24 -23.41 2.12
CA LYS A 56 16.46 -23.87 3.51
C LYS A 56 15.92 -25.29 3.74
N ASP A 57 14.82 -25.65 3.08
CA ASP A 57 14.13 -26.93 3.25
C ASP A 57 14.58 -27.99 2.22
N TRP A 58 15.42 -27.62 1.25
CA TRP A 58 15.94 -28.55 0.25
C TRP A 58 16.93 -29.55 0.87
N SER A 59 17.11 -30.73 0.26
CA SER A 59 18.11 -31.69 0.72
C SER A 59 19.54 -31.11 0.66
N ARG A 60 20.48 -31.65 1.46
CA ARG A 60 21.88 -31.19 1.43
C ARG A 60 22.53 -31.32 0.04
N LEU A 61 22.16 -32.36 -0.70
CA LEU A 61 22.62 -32.56 -2.07
C LEU A 61 22.16 -31.42 -3.01
N MET A 62 20.90 -30.97 -2.85
CA MET A 62 20.32 -29.89 -3.67
C MET A 62 20.79 -28.49 -3.26
N THR A 63 21.16 -28.28 -2.00
CA THR A 63 21.67 -26.97 -1.50
C THR A 63 23.16 -26.76 -1.74
N SER A 64 23.93 -27.84 -1.93
CA SER A 64 25.40 -27.77 -2.09
C SER A 64 25.84 -26.89 -3.27
N PRO A 65 25.25 -26.97 -4.48
CA PRO A 65 25.62 -26.09 -5.59
C PRO A 65 25.42 -24.60 -5.28
N LEU A 66 24.30 -24.24 -4.65
CA LEU A 66 24.02 -22.86 -4.24
C LEU A 66 25.02 -22.38 -3.17
N SER A 67 25.31 -23.22 -2.18
CA SER A 67 26.29 -22.91 -1.12
C SER A 67 27.69 -22.67 -1.70
N ILE A 68 28.13 -23.50 -2.65
CA ILE A 68 29.40 -23.33 -3.37
C ILE A 68 29.38 -22.05 -4.21
N ALA A 69 28.28 -21.78 -4.93
CA ALA A 69 28.16 -20.57 -5.74
C ALA A 69 28.24 -19.29 -4.90
N MET A 70 27.61 -19.25 -3.73
CA MET A 70 27.71 -18.11 -2.81
C MET A 70 29.15 -17.87 -2.35
N ILE A 71 29.91 -18.93 -2.07
CA ILE A 71 31.34 -18.83 -1.70
C ILE A 71 32.17 -18.34 -2.88
N GLN A 72 32.01 -18.94 -4.07
CA GLN A 72 32.80 -18.63 -5.26
C GLN A 72 32.53 -17.21 -5.80
N THR A 73 31.28 -16.75 -5.71
CA THR A 73 30.90 -15.39 -6.11
C THR A 73 31.21 -14.34 -5.05
N GLY A 74 31.77 -14.74 -3.90
CA GLY A 74 32.20 -13.84 -2.84
C GLY A 74 31.03 -13.11 -2.16
N GLN A 75 29.87 -13.78 -2.07
CA GLN A 75 28.68 -13.21 -1.43
C GLN A 75 28.97 -12.88 0.04
N LYS A 76 28.49 -11.71 0.46
CA LYS A 76 28.62 -11.19 1.82
C LYS A 76 27.24 -11.02 2.44
N ILE A 77 27.18 -11.01 3.78
CA ILE A 77 25.94 -10.74 4.53
C ILE A 77 25.44 -9.33 4.22
N TYR A 78 26.34 -8.39 3.91
CA TYR A 78 26.00 -7.03 3.52
C TYR A 78 26.39 -6.76 2.06
N ILE A 79 25.74 -5.76 1.48
CA ILE A 79 26.08 -5.19 0.17
C ILE A 79 26.27 -3.69 0.31
N GLN A 80 27.04 -3.11 -0.61
CA GLN A 80 27.17 -1.66 -0.77
C GLN A 80 26.76 -1.31 -2.19
N LYS A 81 25.70 -0.53 -2.33
CA LYS A 81 25.11 -0.18 -3.63
C LYS A 81 24.64 1.27 -3.62
N LYS A 82 24.53 1.84 -4.82
CA LYS A 82 23.93 3.15 -5.02
C LYS A 82 22.45 3.12 -4.64
N VAL A 83 21.94 4.21 -4.07
CA VAL A 83 20.51 4.37 -3.73
C VAL A 83 19.63 4.12 -4.95
N GLY A 84 20.00 4.63 -6.13
CA GLY A 84 19.26 4.42 -7.37
C GLY A 84 19.13 2.95 -7.76
N ASP A 85 20.20 2.17 -7.58
CA ASP A 85 20.22 0.73 -7.87
C ASP A 85 19.37 -0.06 -6.87
N LEU A 86 19.43 0.29 -5.59
CA LEU A 86 18.60 -0.34 -4.55
C LEU A 86 17.10 -0.05 -4.76
N LEU A 87 16.76 1.13 -5.30
CA LEU A 87 15.37 1.56 -5.45
C LEU A 87 14.78 1.15 -6.82
N PHE A 88 15.15 1.82 -7.91
CA PHE A 88 14.43 1.74 -9.18
C PHE A 88 15.25 1.15 -10.35
N PHE A 89 16.58 1.33 -10.36
CA PHE A 89 17.41 0.90 -11.50
C PHE A 89 17.78 -0.58 -11.45
N GLY A 90 17.83 -1.12 -10.24
CA GLY A 90 18.20 -2.51 -9.96
C GLY A 90 19.69 -2.79 -10.14
N TYR A 91 20.23 -3.69 -9.32
CA TYR A 91 21.58 -4.23 -9.52
C TYR A 91 21.53 -5.72 -9.90
N LYS A 92 22.49 -6.14 -10.73
CA LYS A 92 22.68 -7.56 -11.07
C LYS A 92 23.31 -8.30 -9.90
N ASP A 93 22.85 -9.51 -9.65
CA ASP A 93 23.42 -10.41 -8.65
C ASP A 93 23.63 -11.81 -9.28
N PRO A 94 24.82 -12.43 -9.13
CA PRO A 94 25.08 -13.75 -9.66
C PRO A 94 24.08 -14.83 -9.21
N LEU A 95 23.46 -14.68 -8.03
CA LEU A 95 22.46 -15.64 -7.54
C LEU A 95 21.14 -15.55 -8.32
N LEU A 96 20.80 -14.39 -8.88
CA LEU A 96 19.64 -14.25 -9.76
C LEU A 96 19.91 -14.92 -11.11
N ASP A 97 21.10 -14.72 -11.69
CA ASP A 97 21.50 -15.39 -12.94
C ASP A 97 21.48 -16.91 -12.80
N ILE A 98 21.88 -17.43 -11.63
CA ILE A 98 21.80 -18.86 -11.31
C ILE A 98 20.34 -19.30 -11.20
N ALA A 99 19.48 -18.54 -10.50
CA ALA A 99 18.07 -18.87 -10.35
C ALA A 99 17.37 -18.98 -11.71
N ASP A 100 17.64 -18.05 -12.63
CA ASP A 100 17.10 -18.06 -14.00
C ASP A 100 17.54 -19.28 -14.82
N SER A 101 18.69 -19.87 -14.49
CA SER A 101 19.20 -21.08 -15.14
C SER A 101 18.60 -22.38 -14.59
N LEU A 102 17.91 -22.33 -13.43
CA LEU A 102 17.34 -23.51 -12.81
C LEU A 102 16.05 -23.95 -13.53
N PRO A 103 15.80 -25.26 -13.64
CA PRO A 103 14.53 -25.75 -14.17
C PRO A 103 13.33 -25.27 -13.34
N LYS A 104 12.30 -24.74 -14.02
CA LYS A 104 11.10 -24.17 -13.38
C LYS A 104 10.36 -25.12 -12.42
N PHE A 105 10.47 -26.44 -12.61
CA PHE A 105 9.85 -27.43 -11.72
C PHE A 105 10.44 -27.45 -10.30
N ILE A 106 11.58 -26.77 -10.07
CA ILE A 106 12.19 -26.61 -8.75
C ILE A 106 11.40 -25.60 -7.89
N GLY A 107 10.44 -24.88 -8.47
CA GLY A 107 9.55 -23.95 -7.75
C GLY A 107 10.19 -22.59 -7.45
N VAL A 108 11.28 -22.25 -8.13
CA VAL A 108 11.91 -20.93 -8.11
C VAL A 108 11.56 -20.24 -9.42
N ASP A 109 10.60 -19.32 -9.40
CA ASP A 109 10.20 -18.50 -10.56
C ASP A 109 10.22 -17.03 -10.16
N ILE A 110 11.36 -16.38 -10.38
CA ILE A 110 11.57 -14.96 -10.07
C ILE A 110 11.47 -14.20 -11.40
N PRO A 111 10.48 -13.31 -11.60
CA PRO A 111 10.27 -12.67 -12.90
C PRO A 111 11.22 -11.47 -13.16
N PHE A 112 12.40 -11.45 -12.53
CA PHE A 112 13.29 -10.28 -12.52
C PHE A 112 14.78 -10.65 -12.68
N ASP A 113 15.44 -9.93 -13.57
CA ASP A 113 16.87 -10.07 -13.91
C ASP A 113 17.81 -9.25 -12.99
N LYS A 114 17.24 -8.39 -12.16
CA LYS A 114 17.96 -7.55 -11.19
C LYS A 114 17.15 -7.40 -9.93
N PHE A 115 17.85 -7.10 -8.84
CA PHE A 115 17.20 -6.74 -7.58
C PHE A 115 17.13 -5.22 -7.42
N GLY A 116 15.95 -4.73 -7.05
CA GLY A 116 15.70 -3.40 -6.52
C GLY A 116 14.28 -3.35 -5.96
N TRP A 117 14.05 -2.61 -4.87
CA TRP A 117 12.77 -2.60 -4.14
C TRP A 117 11.57 -2.22 -5.02
N PHE A 118 11.83 -1.36 -6.01
CA PHE A 118 10.86 -0.86 -6.97
C PHE A 118 11.30 -1.08 -8.42
N TYR A 119 12.18 -2.06 -8.66
CA TYR A 119 12.67 -2.38 -10.01
C TYR A 119 11.53 -2.73 -10.96
N LYS A 120 11.60 -2.24 -12.20
CA LYS A 120 10.55 -2.36 -13.25
C LYS A 120 9.16 -1.79 -12.90
N ARG A 121 9.00 -1.06 -11.79
CA ARG A 121 7.73 -0.39 -11.47
C ARG A 121 7.49 0.87 -12.29
N ASN A 122 8.55 1.56 -12.68
CA ASN A 122 8.44 2.83 -13.39
C ASN A 122 7.77 2.64 -14.76
N GLU A 123 6.65 3.33 -14.98
CA GLU A 123 5.80 3.24 -16.18
C GLU A 123 5.16 1.87 -16.45
N SER A 124 5.22 0.92 -15.51
CA SER A 124 4.59 -0.39 -15.67
C SER A 124 3.13 -0.37 -15.24
N SER A 125 2.24 -0.93 -16.07
CA SER A 125 0.84 -1.15 -15.71
C SER A 125 0.56 -2.52 -15.09
N ASP A 126 1.52 -3.45 -15.14
CA ASP A 126 1.28 -4.84 -14.76
C ASP A 126 1.64 -5.12 -13.30
N PHE A 127 2.42 -4.23 -12.68
CA PHE A 127 2.98 -4.48 -11.35
C PHE A 127 1.92 -4.59 -10.25
N GLU A 128 0.87 -3.77 -10.29
CA GLU A 128 -0.19 -3.78 -9.28
C GLU A 128 -1.31 -4.78 -9.57
N GLY A 129 -1.33 -5.37 -10.76
CA GLY A 129 -2.41 -6.24 -11.22
C GLY A 129 -3.61 -5.49 -11.80
N VAL A 130 -4.70 -6.24 -11.99
CA VAL A 130 -5.96 -5.78 -12.57
C VAL A 130 -6.98 -5.55 -11.48
N PHE A 131 -7.52 -4.34 -11.38
CA PHE A 131 -8.56 -3.98 -10.44
C PHE A 131 -9.92 -3.97 -11.12
N ASN A 132 -10.93 -4.57 -10.48
CA ASN A 132 -12.33 -4.43 -10.85
C ASN A 132 -13.08 -3.80 -9.68
N MET A 133 -13.69 -2.63 -9.91
CA MET A 133 -14.19 -1.74 -8.86
C MET A 133 -15.60 -1.25 -9.18
N ASN A 134 -16.44 -1.09 -8.18
CA ASN A 134 -17.78 -0.52 -8.34
C ASN A 134 -17.71 0.97 -8.68
N THR A 135 -18.47 1.40 -9.69
CA THR A 135 -18.52 2.81 -10.12
C THR A 135 -19.50 3.66 -9.31
N GLY A 136 -20.34 3.04 -8.49
CA GLY A 136 -21.41 3.71 -7.74
C GLY A 136 -22.68 3.99 -8.56
N VAL A 137 -22.73 3.59 -9.84
CA VAL A 137 -23.91 3.85 -10.71
C VAL A 137 -25.18 3.14 -10.23
N ASN A 138 -25.04 1.93 -9.67
CA ASN A 138 -26.16 1.15 -9.15
C ASN A 138 -26.48 1.51 -7.69
N ASP A 139 -25.44 1.75 -6.89
CA ASP A 139 -25.53 2.14 -5.48
C ASP A 139 -24.30 2.97 -5.12
N ILE A 140 -24.52 4.25 -4.78
CA ILE A 140 -23.44 5.18 -4.45
C ILE A 140 -22.65 4.73 -3.22
N TYR A 141 -23.25 3.95 -2.32
CA TYR A 141 -22.56 3.41 -1.14
C TYR A 141 -21.59 2.26 -1.47
N GLN A 142 -21.58 1.76 -2.72
CA GLN A 142 -20.55 0.86 -3.22
C GLN A 142 -19.43 1.58 -3.98
N LEU A 143 -19.49 2.91 -4.14
CA LEU A 143 -18.47 3.66 -4.89
C LEU A 143 -17.06 3.33 -4.39
N GLY A 144 -16.18 2.98 -5.33
CA GLY A 144 -14.78 2.72 -5.02
C GLY A 144 -14.50 1.35 -4.41
N ARG A 145 -15.53 0.57 -4.03
CA ARG A 145 -15.37 -0.77 -3.47
C ARG A 145 -14.87 -1.74 -4.53
N LEU A 146 -13.79 -2.46 -4.21
CA LEU A 146 -13.27 -3.51 -5.05
C LEU A 146 -14.24 -4.70 -5.06
N HIS A 147 -14.39 -5.25 -6.25
CA HIS A 147 -15.12 -6.47 -6.50
C HIS A 147 -14.14 -7.63 -6.70
N ASN A 148 -13.11 -7.43 -7.53
CA ASN A 148 -12.04 -8.40 -7.74
C ASN A 148 -10.67 -7.71 -7.87
N TRP A 149 -9.62 -8.43 -7.48
CA TRP A 149 -8.24 -8.16 -7.85
C TRP A 149 -7.69 -9.36 -8.60
N ASN A 150 -7.08 -9.12 -9.77
CA ASN A 150 -6.65 -10.18 -10.70
C ASN A 150 -7.74 -11.23 -10.96
N TYR A 151 -8.98 -10.76 -11.17
CA TYR A 151 -10.17 -11.55 -11.51
C TYR A 151 -10.76 -12.42 -10.38
N TYR A 152 -10.21 -12.35 -9.16
CA TYR A 152 -10.74 -13.06 -7.99
C TYR A 152 -11.09 -12.09 -6.86
N ASN A 153 -12.06 -12.46 -6.02
CA ASN A 153 -12.44 -11.72 -4.82
C ASN A 153 -11.68 -12.18 -3.56
N PHE A 154 -10.77 -13.14 -3.71
CA PHE A 154 -9.84 -13.63 -2.70
C PHE A 154 -8.45 -13.79 -3.33
N THR A 155 -7.44 -13.97 -2.49
CA THR A 155 -6.06 -14.24 -2.88
C THR A 155 -5.63 -15.61 -2.37
N ASN A 156 -4.47 -16.12 -2.78
CA ASN A 156 -3.92 -17.36 -2.21
C ASN A 156 -2.72 -17.06 -1.29
N PHE A 157 -2.67 -15.85 -0.73
CA PHE A 157 -1.52 -15.39 0.05
C PHE A 157 -1.64 -15.67 1.53
N TYR A 158 -2.86 -15.79 2.06
CA TYR A 158 -3.18 -16.04 3.46
C TYR A 158 -4.28 -17.11 3.55
N ASP A 159 -4.49 -17.66 4.74
CA ASP A 159 -5.63 -18.56 4.97
C ASP A 159 -6.94 -17.75 5.12
N GLU A 160 -8.09 -18.36 4.80
CA GLU A 160 -9.39 -17.73 5.06
C GLU A 160 -9.56 -17.39 6.55
N PRO A 161 -10.17 -16.24 6.91
CA PRO A 161 -10.76 -15.22 6.04
C PRO A 161 -9.82 -14.07 5.64
N CYS A 162 -8.51 -14.18 5.93
CA CYS A 162 -7.53 -13.10 5.73
C CYS A 162 -7.18 -12.83 4.26
N ASP A 163 -7.55 -13.74 3.37
CA ASP A 163 -7.24 -13.75 1.95
C ASP A 163 -8.21 -12.92 1.10
N MET A 164 -9.32 -12.46 1.69
CA MET A 164 -10.38 -11.72 1.02
C MET A 164 -9.93 -10.34 0.52
N VAL A 165 -10.36 -9.97 -0.69
CA VAL A 165 -10.12 -8.66 -1.31
C VAL A 165 -11.27 -7.72 -0.92
N ASN A 166 -11.08 -6.95 0.15
CA ASN A 166 -12.09 -6.06 0.72
C ASN A 166 -11.69 -4.58 0.64
N GLY A 167 -12.67 -3.69 0.78
CA GLY A 167 -12.48 -2.25 0.82
C GLY A 167 -12.35 -1.59 -0.55
N SER A 168 -11.80 -0.39 -0.58
CA SER A 168 -11.54 0.35 -1.82
C SER A 168 -10.19 0.03 -2.46
N ALA A 169 -9.96 0.58 -3.65
CA ALA A 169 -8.62 0.63 -4.25
C ALA A 169 -7.68 1.68 -3.59
N GLY A 170 -8.08 2.30 -2.48
CA GLY A 170 -7.31 3.33 -1.75
C GLY A 170 -7.53 4.78 -2.23
N GLU A 171 -8.09 4.97 -3.42
CA GLU A 171 -8.24 6.31 -4.04
C GLU A 171 -9.65 6.91 -3.89
N LEU A 172 -10.68 6.08 -3.81
CA LEU A 172 -12.09 6.47 -3.78
C LEU A 172 -12.82 5.74 -2.66
N PHE A 173 -13.62 6.47 -1.90
CA PHE A 173 -14.42 5.92 -0.81
C PHE A 173 -15.88 6.34 -0.98
N PRO A 174 -16.85 5.57 -0.46
CA PRO A 174 -18.25 5.93 -0.54
C PRO A 174 -18.55 7.24 0.25
N PRO A 175 -19.67 7.92 -0.03
CA PRO A 175 -20.10 9.07 0.76
C PRO A 175 -20.57 8.68 2.16
N ASN A 176 -20.84 9.68 3.01
CA ASN A 176 -21.38 9.53 4.37
C ASN A 176 -20.52 8.68 5.30
N GLN A 177 -19.23 8.99 5.38
CA GLN A 177 -18.32 8.40 6.34
C GLN A 177 -18.71 8.77 7.78
N THR A 178 -18.58 7.80 8.69
CA THR A 178 -18.90 7.98 10.11
C THR A 178 -17.70 7.68 11.00
N LYS A 179 -17.73 8.13 12.25
CA LYS A 179 -16.61 7.96 13.19
C LYS A 179 -16.55 6.55 13.79
N GLU A 180 -17.69 5.85 13.78
CA GLU A 180 -17.85 4.52 14.38
C GLU A 180 -17.39 3.41 13.43
N LYS A 181 -17.48 3.64 12.12
CA LYS A 181 -17.13 2.66 11.10
C LYS A 181 -15.70 2.87 10.63
N ALA A 182 -14.90 1.80 10.65
CA ALA A 182 -13.59 1.80 10.03
C ALA A 182 -13.68 1.84 8.51
N ILE A 183 -12.69 2.44 7.86
CA ILE A 183 -12.52 2.36 6.41
C ILE A 183 -11.58 1.21 6.05
N GLU A 184 -11.79 0.62 4.89
CA GLU A 184 -10.97 -0.48 4.39
C GLU A 184 -10.48 -0.18 2.98
N PHE A 185 -9.24 -0.60 2.68
CA PHE A 185 -8.69 -0.59 1.34
C PHE A 185 -7.79 -1.80 1.11
N TYR A 186 -7.79 -2.32 -0.10
CA TYR A 186 -6.88 -3.38 -0.51
C TYR A 186 -5.57 -2.77 -1.01
N SER A 187 -4.45 -3.28 -0.51
CA SER A 187 -3.12 -2.93 -1.03
C SER A 187 -2.52 -4.13 -1.74
N ALA A 188 -2.38 -4.05 -3.05
CA ALA A 188 -1.65 -5.06 -3.83
C ALA A 188 -0.20 -5.21 -3.36
N ASP A 189 0.38 -4.15 -2.78
CA ASP A 189 1.74 -4.17 -2.26
C ASP A 189 1.89 -4.89 -0.91
N LEU A 190 0.84 -4.90 -0.10
CA LEU A 190 0.77 -5.65 1.15
C LEU A 190 0.05 -6.99 1.00
N CYS A 191 -0.53 -7.24 -0.17
CA CYS A 191 -1.19 -8.49 -0.53
C CYS A 191 -2.42 -8.80 0.34
N ARG A 192 -3.01 -7.76 0.96
CA ARG A 192 -4.19 -7.86 1.83
C ARG A 192 -4.96 -6.55 1.90
N SER A 193 -6.15 -6.63 2.47
CA SER A 193 -6.90 -5.46 2.92
C SER A 193 -6.41 -4.96 4.28
N LEU A 194 -6.34 -3.63 4.40
CA LEU A 194 -6.08 -2.91 5.63
C LEU A 194 -7.34 -2.20 6.10
N LYS A 195 -7.48 -2.08 7.43
CA LYS A 195 -8.58 -1.42 8.10
C LYS A 195 -8.04 -0.25 8.93
N LEU A 196 -8.57 0.96 8.72
CA LEU A 196 -8.19 2.15 9.45
C LEU A 196 -9.37 2.67 10.28
N THR A 197 -9.10 3.04 11.53
CA THR A 197 -10.14 3.51 12.47
C THR A 197 -10.07 5.02 12.64
N PHE A 198 -11.21 5.67 12.88
CA PHE A 198 -11.27 7.09 13.15
C PHE A 198 -10.39 7.47 14.35
N LYS A 199 -9.63 8.56 14.22
CA LYS A 199 -8.77 9.10 15.27
C LYS A 199 -9.25 10.46 15.73
N GLU A 200 -9.40 11.39 14.80
CA GLU A 200 -9.72 12.79 15.09
C GLU A 200 -10.34 13.50 13.88
N GLU A 201 -10.95 14.66 14.11
CA GLU A 201 -11.29 15.59 13.04
C GLU A 201 -10.12 16.53 12.78
N GLU A 202 -9.90 16.87 11.52
CA GLU A 202 -8.92 17.89 11.14
C GLU A 202 -9.47 18.78 10.03
N VAL A 203 -8.95 20.02 9.95
CA VAL A 203 -9.38 20.99 8.95
C VAL A 203 -8.27 21.20 7.93
N ILE A 204 -8.52 20.82 6.68
CA ILE A 204 -7.57 20.97 5.58
C ILE A 204 -8.14 21.96 4.57
N HIS A 205 -7.41 23.05 4.31
CA HIS A 205 -7.86 24.13 3.43
C HIS A 205 -9.27 24.66 3.76
N GLY A 206 -9.68 24.62 5.03
CA GLY A 206 -11.02 25.03 5.48
C GLY A 206 -12.14 24.03 5.17
N ILE A 207 -11.80 22.75 4.98
CA ILE A 207 -12.74 21.63 4.83
C ILE A 207 -12.53 20.73 6.04
N THR A 208 -13.61 20.40 6.76
CA THR A 208 -13.58 19.42 7.85
C THR A 208 -13.42 18.01 7.26
N GLY A 209 -12.43 17.28 7.77
CA GLY A 209 -12.14 15.90 7.40
C GLY A 209 -12.10 14.98 8.62
N TYR A 210 -12.44 13.72 8.42
CA TYR A 210 -12.28 12.64 9.39
C TYR A 210 -10.99 11.89 9.09
N LYS A 211 -10.07 11.90 10.05
CA LYS A 211 -8.78 11.23 9.93
C LYS A 211 -8.88 9.80 10.46
N TYR A 212 -8.65 8.84 9.57
CA TYR A 212 -8.58 7.42 9.89
C TYR A 212 -7.13 6.96 9.90
N THR A 213 -6.72 6.23 10.94
CA THR A 213 -5.33 5.82 11.13
C THR A 213 -5.18 4.31 11.26
N GLY A 214 -3.99 3.82 10.90
CA GLY A 214 -3.54 2.50 11.32
C GLY A 214 -3.31 2.49 12.84
N ASN A 215 -3.53 1.35 13.47
CA ASN A 215 -3.40 1.15 14.91
C ASN A 215 -2.73 -0.21 15.21
N GLU A 216 -2.65 -0.60 16.49
CA GLU A 216 -2.00 -1.83 16.95
C GLU A 216 -2.60 -3.10 16.31
N TYR A 217 -3.88 -3.05 15.89
CA TYR A 217 -4.58 -4.15 15.23
C TYR A 217 -4.21 -4.31 13.75
N THR A 218 -3.59 -3.30 13.13
CA THR A 218 -3.32 -3.32 11.68
C THR A 218 -2.32 -4.40 11.27
N PHE A 219 -1.29 -4.62 12.10
CA PHE A 219 -0.28 -5.67 11.91
C PHE A 219 -0.19 -6.59 13.14
N ASP A 220 -1.33 -6.80 13.80
CA ASP A 220 -1.45 -7.78 14.88
C ASP A 220 -1.29 -9.21 14.34
N ASN A 221 -0.85 -10.11 15.22
CA ASN A 221 -0.58 -11.51 14.91
C ASN A 221 -1.65 -12.46 15.46
N GLY A 222 -2.82 -11.95 15.89
CA GLY A 222 -3.87 -12.73 16.55
C GLY A 222 -3.93 -12.54 18.06
N THR A 223 -2.93 -11.88 18.67
CA THR A 223 -2.88 -11.68 20.13
C THR A 223 -3.90 -10.63 20.59
N LEU A 224 -4.06 -9.54 19.83
CA LEU A 224 -5.02 -8.48 20.14
C LEU A 224 -6.40 -8.77 19.56
N ASP A 225 -6.45 -9.34 18.35
CA ASP A 225 -7.67 -9.77 17.68
C ASP A 225 -7.44 -11.15 17.03
N PRO A 226 -8.03 -12.24 17.56
CA PRO A 226 -7.87 -13.59 17.03
C PRO A 226 -8.18 -13.73 15.53
N SER A 227 -8.99 -12.83 14.94
CA SER A 227 -9.27 -12.86 13.51
C SER A 227 -8.06 -12.53 12.63
N ASN A 228 -6.98 -11.97 13.19
CA ASN A 228 -5.74 -11.68 12.49
C ASN A 228 -4.74 -12.85 12.47
N GLU A 229 -5.01 -13.97 13.16
CA GLU A 229 -4.09 -15.11 13.23
C GLU A 229 -3.76 -15.70 11.84
N CYS A 230 -4.74 -15.68 10.91
CA CYS A 230 -4.54 -16.17 9.54
C CYS A 230 -3.54 -15.36 8.70
N PHE A 231 -3.09 -14.17 9.16
CA PHE A 231 -2.02 -13.42 8.49
C PHE A 231 -0.61 -13.98 8.78
N CYS A 232 -0.46 -14.91 9.73
CA CYS A 232 0.85 -15.45 10.09
C CYS A 232 1.46 -16.37 9.03
N ASN A 233 0.62 -17.15 8.31
CA ASN A 233 1.05 -18.20 7.37
C ASN A 233 2.08 -19.16 7.98
N GLY A 234 1.71 -19.82 9.08
CA GLY A 234 2.58 -20.69 9.85
C GLY A 234 2.98 -20.06 11.18
N ALA A 235 4.27 -20.08 11.52
CA ALA A 235 4.73 -19.54 12.79
C ALA A 235 4.57 -18.01 12.84
N CYS A 236 3.72 -17.54 13.75
CA CYS A 236 3.49 -16.10 13.95
C CYS A 236 4.76 -15.39 14.41
N SER A 237 5.02 -14.23 13.81
CA SER A 237 5.96 -13.24 14.34
C SER A 237 5.29 -12.51 15.52
N PRO A 238 6.06 -11.90 16.44
CA PRO A 238 5.50 -10.95 17.40
C PRO A 238 4.65 -9.85 16.72
N ALA A 239 3.71 -9.24 17.47
CA ALA A 239 2.77 -8.29 16.89
C ALA A 239 3.49 -7.04 16.33
N GLY A 240 3.00 -6.51 15.21
CA GLY A 240 3.50 -5.28 14.57
C GLY A 240 4.27 -5.47 13.26
N VAL A 241 4.32 -6.69 12.73
CA VAL A 241 4.87 -6.98 11.40
C VAL A 241 3.93 -7.89 10.60
N LEU A 242 3.80 -7.63 9.30
CA LEU A 242 3.07 -8.45 8.34
C LEU A 242 4.04 -9.31 7.54
N ASN A 243 3.84 -10.62 7.53
CA ASN A 243 4.59 -11.52 6.66
C ASN A 243 4.09 -11.40 5.21
N VAL A 244 4.96 -10.99 4.28
CA VAL A 244 4.65 -10.87 2.84
C VAL A 244 5.41 -11.87 1.98
N THR A 245 5.99 -12.92 2.60
CA THR A 245 6.81 -13.93 1.92
C THR A 245 6.06 -14.61 0.77
N SER A 246 4.79 -14.96 0.98
CA SER A 246 3.95 -15.66 -0.01
C SER A 246 3.73 -14.86 -1.29
N CYS A 247 3.60 -13.54 -1.18
CA CYS A 247 3.41 -12.67 -2.35
C CYS A 247 4.68 -12.00 -2.87
N ARG A 248 5.83 -12.24 -2.23
CA ARG A 248 7.15 -11.72 -2.64
C ARG A 248 8.10 -12.85 -3.06
N TYR A 249 7.57 -13.80 -3.84
CA TYR A 249 8.35 -14.87 -4.50
C TYR A 249 9.20 -15.71 -3.53
N GLY A 250 8.74 -15.87 -2.28
CA GLY A 250 9.45 -16.64 -1.25
C GLY A 250 10.59 -15.90 -0.54
N ALA A 251 10.82 -14.62 -0.85
CA ALA A 251 11.75 -13.78 -0.08
C ALA A 251 11.22 -13.61 1.36
N PRO A 252 12.06 -13.68 2.40
CA PRO A 252 11.67 -13.53 3.81
C PRO A 252 11.35 -12.08 4.19
N GLY A 253 10.45 -11.45 3.44
CA GLY A 253 10.06 -10.06 3.57
C GLY A 253 8.93 -9.86 4.58
N PHE A 254 9.08 -8.82 5.40
CA PHE A 254 8.11 -8.41 6.41
C PHE A 254 7.85 -6.90 6.30
N VAL A 255 6.59 -6.49 6.43
CA VAL A 255 6.22 -5.07 6.43
C VAL A 255 5.83 -4.63 7.85
N SER A 256 6.29 -3.46 8.27
CA SER A 256 5.87 -2.83 9.53
C SER A 256 5.56 -1.35 9.31
N PHE A 257 5.10 -0.65 10.35
CA PHE A 257 5.18 0.80 10.34
C PHE A 257 6.63 1.27 10.54
N PRO A 258 7.00 2.48 10.08
CA PRO A 258 8.36 2.98 10.19
C PRO A 258 8.92 2.95 11.61
N HIS A 259 10.19 2.57 11.72
CA HIS A 259 10.90 2.36 12.98
C HIS A 259 10.14 1.43 13.96
N PHE A 260 9.39 0.46 13.44
CA PHE A 260 8.57 -0.46 14.23
C PHE A 260 7.55 0.24 15.15
N TYR A 261 7.01 1.38 14.70
CA TYR A 261 5.92 2.06 15.40
C TYR A 261 4.72 1.11 15.60
N LEU A 262 4.15 1.10 16.81
CA LEU A 262 3.07 0.18 17.25
C LEU A 262 3.40 -1.32 17.19
N ALA A 263 4.68 -1.69 17.03
CA ALA A 263 5.11 -3.08 17.10
C ALA A 263 5.58 -3.45 18.51
N ASP A 264 5.68 -4.76 18.75
CA ASP A 264 6.24 -5.33 19.97
C ASP A 264 7.64 -4.77 20.24
N LYS A 265 7.96 -4.52 21.51
CA LYS A 265 9.26 -3.98 21.91
C LYS A 265 10.43 -4.89 21.50
N PHE A 266 10.17 -6.19 21.33
CA PHE A 266 11.10 -7.17 20.76
C PHE A 266 11.83 -6.66 19.52
N TYR A 267 11.16 -5.93 18.61
CA TYR A 267 11.79 -5.40 17.41
C TYR A 267 12.75 -4.24 17.68
N LEU A 268 12.42 -3.38 18.64
CA LEU A 268 13.22 -2.23 19.02
C LEU A 268 14.50 -2.65 19.74
N ASP A 269 14.44 -3.74 20.51
CA ASP A 269 15.57 -4.26 21.27
C ASP A 269 16.59 -5.01 20.37
N GLN A 270 16.25 -5.31 19.11
CA GLN A 270 17.10 -6.03 18.16
C GLN A 270 18.02 -5.14 17.33
N VAL A 271 17.63 -3.89 17.08
CA VAL A 271 18.32 -3.00 16.13
C VAL A 271 18.47 -1.60 16.72
N GLU A 272 19.71 -1.17 16.90
CA GLU A 272 20.02 0.19 17.34
C GLU A 272 19.59 1.23 16.29
N GLY A 273 19.05 2.35 16.75
CA GLY A 273 18.65 3.47 15.89
C GLY A 273 17.15 3.51 15.55
N MET A 274 16.36 2.52 15.96
CA MET A 274 14.91 2.56 15.85
C MET A 274 14.32 3.58 16.85
N ARG A 275 13.55 4.55 16.35
CA ARG A 275 12.96 5.64 17.13
C ARG A 275 11.51 5.87 16.67
N PRO A 276 10.56 5.03 17.09
CA PRO A 276 9.16 5.17 16.70
C PRO A 276 8.59 6.52 17.16
N ASP A 277 7.88 7.20 16.26
CA ASP A 277 7.30 8.54 16.49
C ASP A 277 5.92 8.57 15.82
N ALA A 278 4.87 8.77 16.61
CA ALA A 278 3.49 8.77 16.12
C ALA A 278 3.24 9.84 15.05
N ALA A 279 3.85 11.03 15.16
CA ALA A 279 3.62 12.10 14.19
C ALA A 279 4.23 11.75 12.82
N LYS A 280 5.35 11.03 12.82
CA LYS A 280 6.10 10.69 11.61
C LYS A 280 5.74 9.35 11.01
N HIS A 281 5.30 8.39 11.81
CA HIS A 281 5.21 6.98 11.40
C HIS A 281 3.77 6.43 11.36
N THR A 282 2.77 7.23 11.73
CA THR A 282 1.35 6.84 11.59
C THR A 282 0.92 6.82 10.13
N LEU A 283 0.39 5.68 9.67
CA LEU A 283 -0.41 5.57 8.44
C LEU A 283 -1.76 6.26 8.65
N PHE A 284 -2.15 7.15 7.73
CA PHE A 284 -3.49 7.76 7.79
C PHE A 284 -4.07 8.12 6.42
N ILE A 285 -5.40 8.18 6.40
CA ILE A 285 -6.22 8.73 5.32
C ILE A 285 -7.26 9.65 5.96
N THR A 286 -7.27 10.91 5.54
CA THR A 286 -8.28 11.89 5.96
C THR A 286 -9.32 12.04 4.86
N LEU A 287 -10.57 11.74 5.17
CA LEU A 287 -11.69 11.79 4.23
C LEU A 287 -12.63 12.95 4.56
N GLN A 288 -13.10 13.64 3.53
CA GLN A 288 -14.24 14.54 3.67
C GLN A 288 -15.50 13.68 3.93
N PRO A 289 -16.24 13.86 5.05
CA PRO A 289 -17.23 12.88 5.50
C PRO A 289 -18.39 12.65 4.54
N GLU A 290 -19.00 13.72 4.03
CA GLU A 290 -20.19 13.66 3.18
C GLU A 290 -19.91 13.07 1.80
N THR A 291 -18.71 13.30 1.26
CA THR A 291 -18.34 12.93 -0.13
C THR A 291 -17.43 11.72 -0.22
N GLY A 292 -16.71 11.36 0.85
CA GLY A 292 -15.70 10.30 0.84
C GLY A 292 -14.40 10.66 0.11
N ILE A 293 -14.21 11.93 -0.28
CA ILE A 293 -13.02 12.38 -1.02
C ILE A 293 -11.81 12.46 -0.06
N PRO A 294 -10.67 11.83 -0.39
CA PRO A 294 -9.43 12.01 0.37
C PRO A 294 -8.91 13.45 0.32
N LEU A 295 -8.57 14.00 1.48
CA LEU A 295 -8.06 15.36 1.66
C LEU A 295 -6.55 15.39 1.96
N ASP A 296 -6.09 14.49 2.84
CA ASP A 296 -4.66 14.26 3.09
C ASP A 296 -4.45 12.77 3.35
N VAL A 297 -3.37 12.22 2.79
CA VAL A 297 -3.03 10.80 2.89
C VAL A 297 -1.54 10.69 3.13
N ALA A 298 -1.14 9.89 4.11
CA ALA A 298 0.24 9.47 4.28
C ALA A 298 0.30 7.97 4.47
N ALA A 299 0.65 7.26 3.40
CA ALA A 299 0.94 5.83 3.43
C ALA A 299 2.41 5.60 3.80
N ARG A 300 2.64 4.99 4.97
CA ARG A 300 3.97 4.89 5.58
C ARG A 300 4.25 3.45 5.98
N PHE A 301 5.28 2.87 5.38
CA PHE A 301 5.64 1.48 5.62
C PHE A 301 7.15 1.30 5.67
N GLN A 302 7.57 0.25 6.34
CA GLN A 302 8.94 -0.20 6.42
C GLN A 302 9.04 -1.63 5.92
N ILE A 303 9.99 -1.87 5.02
CA ILE A 303 10.35 -3.19 4.54
C ILE A 303 11.47 -3.73 5.42
N ASN A 304 11.29 -4.95 5.91
CA ASN A 304 12.24 -5.66 6.75
C ASN A 304 12.53 -7.02 6.13
N ILE A 305 13.74 -7.54 6.33
CA ILE A 305 14.11 -8.89 5.97
C ILE A 305 14.39 -9.68 7.23
N LEU A 306 13.77 -10.85 7.38
CA LEU A 306 14.10 -11.76 8.46
C LEU A 306 15.47 -12.40 8.18
N LEU A 307 16.45 -11.98 8.96
CA LEU A 307 17.76 -12.63 9.05
C LEU A 307 17.65 -13.72 10.11
N SER A 308 18.02 -14.96 9.78
CA SER A 308 18.03 -16.07 10.73
C SER A 308 19.10 -17.10 10.39
N PRO A 309 19.57 -17.90 11.37
CA PRO A 309 20.54 -18.95 11.12
C PRO A 309 20.06 -19.97 10.08
N ILE A 310 20.88 -20.27 9.08
CA ILE A 310 20.66 -21.39 8.15
C ILE A 310 21.92 -22.24 8.05
N GLU A 311 21.95 -23.38 8.74
CA GLU A 311 23.15 -24.22 8.92
C GLU A 311 23.82 -24.66 7.61
N LYS A 312 23.02 -24.82 6.54
CA LYS A 312 23.49 -25.28 5.22
C LYS A 312 24.33 -24.24 4.47
N PHE A 313 24.25 -22.97 4.87
CA PHE A 313 24.97 -21.86 4.24
C PHE A 313 25.91 -21.22 5.24
N SER A 314 27.22 -21.35 5.02
CA SER A 314 28.25 -20.80 5.92
C SER A 314 28.08 -19.30 6.16
N LEU A 315 27.61 -18.56 5.15
CA LEU A 315 27.34 -17.13 5.21
C LEU A 315 26.31 -16.75 6.29
N PHE A 316 25.30 -17.60 6.50
CA PHE A 316 24.20 -17.35 7.43
C PHE A 316 24.20 -18.30 8.62
N LYS A 317 25.27 -19.09 8.84
CA LYS A 317 25.29 -20.09 9.91
C LYS A 317 25.26 -19.48 11.31
N ASN A 318 25.94 -18.35 11.51
CA ASN A 318 26.17 -17.73 12.81
C ASN A 318 25.54 -16.32 12.93
N VAL A 319 24.50 -16.03 12.15
CA VAL A 319 23.79 -14.75 12.22
C VAL A 319 22.73 -14.77 13.32
N PRO A 320 22.36 -13.63 13.92
CA PRO A 320 21.25 -13.59 14.86
C PRO A 320 19.91 -13.76 14.13
N THR A 321 18.86 -14.12 14.86
CA THR A 321 17.48 -14.07 14.37
C THR A 321 16.92 -12.67 14.64
N ILE A 322 16.83 -11.83 13.60
CA ILE A 322 16.35 -10.44 13.70
C ILE A 322 15.54 -10.04 12.47
N TYR A 323 14.63 -9.08 12.65
CA TYR A 323 13.92 -8.43 11.55
C TYR A 323 14.69 -7.18 11.15
N PHE A 324 15.60 -7.32 10.17
CA PHE A 324 16.50 -6.24 9.81
C PHE A 324 15.75 -5.19 8.96
N PRO A 325 15.65 -3.93 9.40
CA PRO A 325 14.97 -2.88 8.66
C PRO A 325 15.80 -2.48 7.44
N MET A 326 15.21 -2.61 6.26
CA MET A 326 15.89 -2.34 4.99
C MET A 326 15.72 -0.89 4.55
N ILE A 327 14.46 -0.48 4.42
CA ILE A 327 14.05 0.86 4.02
C ILE A 327 12.67 1.15 4.61
N TRP A 328 12.38 2.40 4.93
CA TRP A 328 11.02 2.88 5.10
C TRP A 328 10.74 3.99 4.11
N PHE A 329 9.48 4.17 3.76
CA PHE A 329 9.06 5.18 2.80
C PHE A 329 7.71 5.79 3.20
N GLU A 330 7.49 7.01 2.72
CA GLU A 330 6.22 7.72 2.79
C GLU A 330 5.74 8.00 1.36
N GLN A 331 4.51 7.59 1.06
CA GLN A 331 3.75 8.10 -0.07
C GLN A 331 2.70 9.06 0.47
N ARG A 332 2.87 10.34 0.16
CA ARG A 332 2.00 11.42 0.63
C ARG A 332 1.24 12.06 -0.52
N ALA A 333 -0.05 12.31 -0.31
CA ALA A 333 -0.88 13.05 -1.23
C ALA A 333 -1.81 13.98 -0.43
N THR A 334 -1.62 15.29 -0.59
CA THR A 334 -2.45 16.31 0.02
C THR A 334 -3.21 17.06 -1.07
N ILE A 335 -4.50 17.31 -0.85
CA ILE A 335 -5.35 18.03 -1.79
C ILE A 335 -4.79 19.44 -2.06
N THR A 336 -4.75 19.85 -3.33
CA THR A 336 -4.32 21.21 -3.68
C THR A 336 -5.43 22.22 -3.37
N SER A 337 -5.08 23.50 -3.18
CA SER A 337 -6.07 24.55 -2.92
C SER A 337 -7.11 24.69 -4.03
N ARG A 338 -6.75 24.40 -5.28
CA ARG A 338 -7.67 24.38 -6.42
C ARG A 338 -8.71 23.26 -6.30
N LEU A 339 -8.26 22.04 -6.00
CA LEU A 339 -9.16 20.90 -5.80
C LEU A 339 -10.03 21.10 -4.54
N ALA A 340 -9.46 21.66 -3.46
CA ALA A 340 -10.20 22.00 -2.26
C ALA A 340 -11.35 22.98 -2.54
N TRP A 341 -11.15 23.96 -3.43
CA TRP A 341 -12.23 24.85 -3.84
C TRP A 341 -13.37 24.11 -4.57
N GLN A 342 -13.04 23.13 -5.42
CA GLN A 342 -14.03 22.29 -6.08
C GLN A 342 -14.81 21.44 -5.07
N VAL A 343 -14.15 20.88 -4.07
CA VAL A 343 -14.81 20.13 -2.98
C VAL A 343 -15.76 21.05 -2.21
N LYS A 344 -15.34 22.27 -1.85
CA LYS A 344 -16.22 23.25 -1.19
C LYS A 344 -17.44 23.61 -2.03
N PHE A 345 -17.25 23.81 -3.34
CA PHE A 345 -18.35 24.07 -4.25
C PHE A 345 -19.31 22.88 -4.32
N ALA A 346 -18.78 21.65 -4.42
CA ALA A 346 -19.60 20.43 -4.42
C ALA A 346 -20.43 20.29 -3.14
N LEU A 347 -19.87 20.62 -1.97
CA LEU A 347 -20.57 20.63 -0.69
C LEU A 347 -21.64 21.72 -0.61
N ALA A 348 -21.40 22.90 -1.19
CA ALA A 348 -22.36 24.00 -1.18
C ALA A 348 -23.45 23.86 -2.27
N ALA A 349 -23.21 23.08 -3.32
CA ALA A 349 -24.09 22.98 -4.48
C ALA A 349 -25.55 22.60 -4.16
N PRO A 350 -25.83 21.62 -3.26
CA PRO A 350 -27.21 21.31 -2.88
C PRO A 350 -27.94 22.51 -2.24
N LEU A 351 -27.27 23.22 -1.33
CA LEU A 351 -27.84 24.40 -0.66
C LEU A 351 -28.06 25.55 -1.65
N ILE A 352 -27.08 25.83 -2.51
CA ILE A 352 -27.20 26.84 -3.56
C ILE A 352 -28.37 26.49 -4.47
N GLY A 353 -28.50 25.22 -4.88
CA GLY A 353 -29.61 24.74 -5.70
C GLY A 353 -30.97 24.93 -5.02
N GLN A 354 -31.08 24.64 -3.72
CA GLN A 354 -32.29 24.87 -2.93
C GLN A 354 -32.65 26.36 -2.86
N ILE A 355 -31.67 27.23 -2.57
CA ILE A 355 -31.89 28.69 -2.51
C ILE A 355 -32.34 29.23 -3.86
N VAL A 356 -31.66 28.85 -4.94
CA VAL A 356 -32.00 29.27 -6.31
C VAL A 356 -33.40 28.79 -6.69
N SER A 357 -33.73 27.53 -6.39
CA SER A 357 -35.07 26.97 -6.64
C SER A 357 -36.15 27.73 -5.87
N PHE A 358 -35.90 28.05 -4.59
CA PHE A 358 -36.82 28.85 -3.79
C PHE A 358 -37.04 30.25 -4.37
N LEU A 359 -35.98 30.93 -4.79
CA LEU A 359 -36.07 32.24 -5.45
C LEU A 359 -36.87 32.18 -6.75
N PHE A 360 -36.70 31.14 -7.57
CA PHE A 360 -37.49 30.94 -8.77
C PHE A 360 -38.97 30.70 -8.47
N ILE A 361 -39.30 29.93 -7.42
CA ILE A 361 -40.68 29.71 -6.99
C ILE A 361 -41.32 31.02 -6.53
N VAL A 362 -40.65 31.77 -5.66
CA VAL A 362 -41.16 33.08 -5.17
C VAL A 362 -41.34 34.06 -6.32
N GLY A 363 -40.35 34.14 -7.23
CA GLY A 363 -40.45 34.96 -8.43
C GLY A 363 -41.62 34.54 -9.32
N GLY A 364 -41.81 33.24 -9.54
CA GLY A 364 -42.93 32.70 -10.31
C GLY A 364 -44.30 33.03 -9.70
N VAL A 365 -44.45 32.87 -8.38
CA VAL A 365 -45.68 33.24 -7.66
C VAL A 365 -45.94 34.75 -7.75
N ALA A 366 -44.92 35.58 -7.61
CA ALA A 366 -45.05 37.03 -7.74
C ALA A 366 -45.52 37.44 -9.14
N VAL A 367 -44.97 36.83 -10.20
CA VAL A 367 -45.40 37.07 -11.59
C VAL A 367 -46.84 36.61 -11.82
N MET A 368 -47.23 35.43 -11.30
CA MET A 368 -48.61 34.96 -11.39
C MET A 368 -49.59 35.90 -10.64
N ALA A 369 -49.24 36.34 -9.44
CA ALA A 369 -50.06 37.27 -8.67
C ALA A 369 -50.22 38.61 -9.38
N TYR A 370 -49.12 39.13 -9.96
CA TYR A 370 -49.15 40.35 -10.76
C TYR A 370 -50.01 40.21 -12.02
N TYR A 371 -49.92 39.08 -12.71
CA TYR A 371 -50.75 38.78 -13.88
C TYR A 371 -52.25 38.68 -13.51
N LEU A 372 -52.57 37.99 -12.41
CA LEU A 372 -53.94 37.94 -11.88
C LEU A 372 -54.46 39.33 -11.53
N TYR A 373 -53.64 40.17 -10.90
CA TYR A 373 -53.99 41.57 -10.62
C TYR A 373 -54.32 42.35 -11.89
N LEU A 374 -53.60 42.13 -13.00
CA LEU A 374 -53.85 42.80 -14.28
C LEU A 374 -55.10 42.29 -15.03
N ILE A 375 -55.51 41.04 -14.84
CA ILE A 375 -56.66 40.45 -15.55
C ILE A 375 -57.98 40.74 -14.86
N VAL A 376 -58.01 40.84 -13.53
CA VAL A 376 -59.25 41.13 -12.79
C VAL A 376 -59.75 42.51 -13.26
N PRO A 377 -60.82 42.60 -14.06
CA PRO A 377 -61.34 43.88 -14.51
C PRO A 377 -61.98 44.56 -13.31
N TYR A 378 -61.64 45.84 -13.09
CA TYR A 378 -62.37 46.71 -12.16
C TYR A 378 -63.84 46.85 -12.53
#